data_AF-A0AB39K960-F1
#
_entry.id   AF-A0AB39K960-F1
#
_cell.length_a   1.000
_cell.length_b   1.000
_cell.length_c   1.000
_cell.angle_alpha   90.00
_cell.angle_beta   90.00
_cell.angle_gamma   90.00
#
_symmetry.space_group_name_H-M   'P 1'
#
loop_
_entity.id
_entity.type
_entity.pdbx_description
1 polymer ?
#
loop_
_entity_poly.entity_id
_entity_poly.type
_entity_poly.pdbx_seq_one_letter_code
_entity_poly.pdbx_strand_id
1 'polypeptide(L)'
;MENHEIILQDEHHKQFKIVKVQDVRFDNDTLTHSHQWLWVFDHNSEFFPFELWDQLDNAIVHQKIKLGKQVFKIIKILTKKTKLQYS
;
A
#
# COMPACT_ATOMS: atom_id res chain seq x y z
N MET A 1 4.21 -8.83 -11.59
CA MET A 1 4.08 -8.45 -10.16
C MET A 1 3.89 -6.95 -10.11
N GLU A 2 2.68 -6.52 -9.79
CA GLU A 2 2.27 -5.12 -9.80
C GLU A 2 2.65 -4.52 -8.44
N ASN A 3 3.84 -3.93 -8.36
CA ASN A 3 4.16 -3.10 -7.20
C ASN A 3 3.24 -1.86 -7.28
N HIS A 4 2.32 -1.77 -6.34
CA HIS A 4 1.51 -0.59 -6.14
C HIS A 4 2.22 0.28 -5.11
N GLU A 5 2.68 1.45 -5.55
CA GLU A 5 3.25 2.47 -4.66
C GLU A 5 2.21 3.57 -4.50
N ILE A 6 1.93 3.97 -3.26
CA ILE A 6 0.99 5.04 -2.96
C ILE A 6 1.74 6.11 -2.17
N ILE A 7 1.55 7.37 -2.55
CA ILE A 7 2.06 8.52 -1.81
C ILE A 7 0.89 9.19 -1.13
N LEU A 8 0.98 9.17 0.20
CA LEU A 8 0.08 9.79 1.14
C LEU A 8 0.67 11.12 1.59
N GLN A 9 -0.17 12.08 1.94
CA GLN A 9 0.22 13.37 2.48
C GLN A 9 -0.61 13.66 3.72
N ASP A 10 0.04 13.86 4.86
CA ASP A 10 -0.64 14.23 6.10
C ASP A 10 -0.99 15.73 6.14
N GLU A 11 -1.75 16.15 7.15
CA GLU A 11 -2.14 17.54 7.41
C GLU A 11 -0.94 18.49 7.52
N HIS A 12 0.21 18.01 7.99
CA HIS A 12 1.46 18.79 8.03
C HIS A 12 2.18 18.88 6.68
N HIS A 13 1.52 18.55 5.57
CA HIS A 13 2.11 18.43 4.22
C HIS A 13 3.25 17.40 4.11
N LYS A 14 3.47 16.59 5.15
CA LYS A 14 4.47 15.53 5.17
C LYS A 14 4.04 14.39 4.27
N GLN A 15 4.89 14.03 3.33
CA GLN A 15 4.61 12.96 2.37
C GLN A 15 5.12 11.63 2.91
N PHE A 16 4.27 10.61 2.84
CA PHE A 16 4.57 9.25 3.21
C PHE A 16 4.43 8.36 1.98
N LYS A 17 5.51 7.71 1.61
CA LYS A 17 5.51 6.74 0.52
C LYS A 17 5.32 5.36 1.10
N ILE A 18 4.32 4.65 0.61
CA ILE A 18 4.04 3.26 0.96
C ILE A 18 4.05 2.40 -0.28
N VAL A 19 4.45 1.15 -0.11
CA VAL A 19 4.58 0.17 -1.20
C VAL A 19 3.88 -1.12 -0.80
N LYS A 20 3.19 -1.72 -1.76
CA LYS A 20 2.56 -3.03 -1.59
C LYS A 20 3.62 -4.10 -1.87
N VAL A 21 4.00 -4.85 -0.85
CA VAL A 21 4.94 -5.97 -0.93
C VAL A 21 4.20 -7.28 -0.74
N GLN A 22 4.63 -8.32 -1.43
CA GLN A 22 4.11 -9.66 -1.23
C GLN A 22 5.05 -10.40 -0.27
N ASP A 23 4.55 -10.71 0.91
CA ASP A 23 5.26 -11.53 1.90
C ASP A 23 4.82 -12.98 1.78
N VAL A 24 5.77 -13.90 1.91
CA VAL A 24 5.51 -15.33 1.91
C VAL A 24 5.67 -15.84 3.32
N ARG A 25 4.54 -16.07 3.99
CA ARG A 25 4.56 -16.76 5.28
C ARG A 25 4.58 -18.25 5.02
N PHE A 26 5.63 -18.88 5.52
CA PHE A 26 5.67 -20.33 5.61
C PHE A 26 4.83 -20.75 6.81
N ASP A 27 3.68 -21.32 6.53
CA ASP A 27 2.79 -21.79 7.58
C ASP A 27 3.25 -23.20 7.98
N ASN A 28 4.01 -23.28 9.08
CA ASN A 28 4.65 -24.52 9.51
C ASN A 28 3.63 -25.60 9.93
N ASP A 29 2.41 -25.19 10.29
CA ASP A 29 1.33 -26.09 10.71
C ASP A 29 0.68 -26.83 9.53
N THR A 30 0.60 -26.17 8.37
CA THR A 30 -0.02 -26.72 7.16
C THR A 30 0.97 -27.06 6.05
N LEU A 31 2.28 -26.83 6.26
CA LEU A 31 3.33 -26.99 5.24
C LEU A 31 2.98 -26.26 3.93
N THR A 32 2.23 -25.17 4.03
CA THR A 32 1.69 -24.44 2.88
C THR A 32 2.29 -23.04 2.80
N HIS A 33 2.58 -22.57 1.59
CA HIS A 33 3.04 -21.21 1.35
C HIS A 33 1.83 -20.27 1.24
N SER A 34 1.61 -19.46 2.26
CA SER A 34 0.58 -18.41 2.24
C SER A 34 1.21 -17.11 1.75
N HIS A 35 0.71 -16.61 0.61
CA HIS A 35 1.13 -15.32 0.08
C HIS A 35 0.20 -14.23 0.62
N GLN A 36 0.74 -13.28 1.37
CA GLN A 36 -0.03 -12.15 1.89
C GLN A 36 0.55 -10.84 1.38
N TRP A 37 -0.33 -9.97 0.88
CA TRP A 37 0.06 -8.63 0.47
C TRP A 37 0.06 -7.71 1.69
N LEU A 38 1.18 -7.03 1.92
CA LEU A 38 1.38 -6.11 3.02
C LEU A 38 1.69 -4.72 2.45
N TRP A 39 1.09 -3.68 3.03
CA TRP A 39 1.52 -2.32 2.77
C TRP A 39 2.59 -1.93 3.77
N VAL A 40 3.73 -1.44 3.29
CA VAL A 40 4.87 -1.02 4.12
C VAL A 40 5.33 0.38 3.71
N PHE A 41 5.83 1.16 4.67
CA PHE A 41 6.46 2.45 4.39
C PHE A 41 7.80 2.24 3.67
N ASP A 42 8.01 2.97 2.57
CA ASP A 42 9.24 2.90 1.76
C ASP A 42 10.48 3.33 2.56
N HIS A 43 10.37 4.34 3.43
CA HIS A 43 11.53 4.92 4.12
C HIS A 43 12.06 4.07 5.27
N ASN A 44 11.18 3.38 5.98
CA ASN A 44 11.51 2.64 7.21
C ASN A 44 11.21 1.15 7.13
N SER A 45 10.59 0.68 6.04
CA SER A 45 10.04 -0.68 5.92
C SER A 45 9.08 -1.05 7.06
N GLU A 46 8.50 -0.05 7.75
CA GLU A 46 7.50 -0.28 8.79
C GLU A 46 6.16 -0.69 8.18
N PHE A 47 5.46 -1.61 8.85
CA PHE A 47 4.15 -2.05 8.42
C PHE A 47 3.14 -0.90 8.51
N PHE A 48 2.43 -0.69 7.41
CA PHE A 48 1.32 0.24 7.37
C PHE A 48 0.10 -0.39 8.04
N PRO A 49 -0.71 0.38 8.79
CA PRO A 49 -1.87 -0.14 9.50
C PRO A 49 -2.86 -0.88 8.58
N PHE A 50 -3.16 -2.13 8.94
CA PHE A 50 -4.00 -3.04 8.15
C PHE A 50 -5.45 -2.55 7.98
N GLU A 51 -5.94 -1.73 8.90
CA GLU A 51 -7.27 -1.11 8.83
C GLU A 51 -7.44 -0.23 7.57
N LEU A 52 -6.34 0.33 7.07
CA LEU A 52 -6.35 1.14 5.86
C LEU A 52 -6.08 0.34 4.58
N TRP A 53 -5.72 -0.93 4.66
CA TRP A 53 -5.33 -1.69 3.48
C TRP A 53 -6.45 -1.83 2.46
N ASP A 54 -7.69 -2.02 2.93
CA ASP A 54 -8.87 -2.06 2.06
C ASP A 54 -9.11 -0.72 1.35
N GLN A 55 -8.96 0.38 2.08
CA GLN A 55 -9.04 1.74 1.52
C GLN A 55 -7.89 2.04 0.55
N LEU A 56 -6.70 1.49 0.80
CA LEU A 56 -5.54 1.62 -0.06
C LEU A 56 -5.65 0.78 -1.33
N ASP A 57 -6.28 -0.39 -1.26
CA ASP A 57 -6.53 -1.24 -2.42
C ASP A 57 -7.54 -0.58 -3.38
N ASN A 58 -8.57 0.06 -2.80
CA ASN A 58 -9.58 0.83 -3.53
C ASN A 58 -9.26 2.35 -3.59
N ALA A 59 -8.02 2.73 -3.31
CA ALA A 59 -7.62 4.13 -3.21
C ALA A 59 -7.75 4.86 -4.54
N ILE A 60 -8.17 6.13 -4.46
CA ILE A 60 -8.21 7.04 -5.60
C ILE A 60 -7.31 8.24 -5.33
N VAL A 61 -6.66 8.76 -6.36
CA VAL A 61 -5.89 10.01 -6.26
C VAL A 61 -6.80 11.13 -5.75
N HIS A 62 -6.31 11.92 -4.81
CA HIS A 62 -7.01 12.95 -4.03
C HIS A 62 -8.02 12.46 -2.99
N GLN A 63 -8.19 11.15 -2.80
CA GLN A 63 -8.98 10.63 -1.69
C GLN A 63 -8.31 10.97 -0.35
N LYS A 64 -9.12 11.18 0.69
CA LYS A 64 -8.63 11.37 2.06
C LYS A 64 -8.99 10.13 2.87
N ILE A 65 -7.99 9.48 3.44
CA ILE A 65 -8.10 8.34 4.34
C ILE A 65 -7.82 8.81 5.76
N LYS A 66 -8.57 8.31 6.74
CA LYS A 66 -8.46 8.73 8.13
C LYS A 66 -8.07 7.54 8.99
N LEU A 67 -6.98 7.66 9.74
CA LEU A 67 -6.52 6.67 10.70
C LEU A 67 -6.64 7.25 12.11
N GLY A 68 -7.73 6.92 12.82
CA GLY A 68 -8.00 7.48 14.14
C GLY A 68 -8.07 9.01 14.10
N LYS A 69 -7.04 9.70 14.63
CA LYS A 69 -6.95 11.17 14.62
C LYS A 69 -6.13 11.75 13.45
N GLN A 70 -5.38 10.94 12.72
CA GLN A 70 -4.59 11.40 11.57
C GLN A 70 -5.38 11.29 10.28
N VAL A 71 -5.22 12.27 9.39
CA VAL A 71 -5.84 12.30 8.07
C VAL A 71 -4.75 12.34 7.02
N PHE A 72 -4.72 11.32 6.18
CA PHE A 72 -3.83 11.25 5.04
C PHE A 72 -4.60 11.51 3.75
N LYS A 73 -4.10 12.37 2.90
CA LYS A 73 -4.58 12.59 1.55
C LYS A 73 -3.71 11.81 0.57
N ILE A 74 -4.33 11.00 -0.27
CA ILE A 74 -3.66 10.31 -1.35
C ILE A 74 -3.33 11.34 -2.42
N ILE A 75 -2.04 11.62 -2.63
CA ILE A 75 -1.61 12.60 -3.63
C ILE A 75 -1.16 11.93 -4.92
N LYS A 76 -0.69 10.68 -4.84
CA LYS A 76 -0.20 9.95 -6.00
C LYS A 76 -0.39 8.46 -5.80
N ILE A 77 -0.85 7.78 -6.83
CA ILE A 77 -0.91 6.33 -6.90
C ILE A 77 -0.08 5.94 -8.12
N LEU A 78 1.03 5.27 -7.87
CA LEU A 78 1.89 4.67 -8.87
C LEU A 78 1.54 3.19 -8.91
N THR A 79 0.52 2.86 -9.68
CA THR A 79 0.34 1.48 -10.12
C THR A 79 1.27 1.27 -11.30
N LYS A 80 2.26 0.38 -11.18
CA LYS A 80 2.94 -0.17 -12.36
C LYS A 80 1.95 -1.05 -13.12
N LYS A 81 0.98 -0.42 -13.80
CA LYS A 81 0.31 -1.04 -14.93
C LYS A 81 1.43 -1.28 -15.94
N THR A 82 1.81 -2.53 -16.13
CA THR A 82 2.35 -2.97 -17.40
C THR A 82 1.31 -2.54 -18.43
N LYS A 83 1.51 -1.39 -19.06
CA LYS A 83 0.78 -0.97 -20.24
C LYS A 83 1.18 -1.99 -21.30
N LEU A 84 0.51 -3.14 -21.32
CA LEU A 84 0.37 -3.93 -22.52
C LEU A 84 -0.48 -3.07 -23.47
N GLN A 85 0.19 -2.15 -24.17
CA GLN A 85 -0.27 -1.75 -25.49
C GLN A 85 -0.10 -3.00 -26.36
N TYR A 86 -1.16 -3.80 -26.46
CA TYR A 86 -1.36 -4.57 -27.68
C TYR A 86 -1.82 -3.56 -28.74
N SER A 87 -0.92 -3.24 -29.67
CA SER A 87 -1.28 -2.73 -31.00
C SER A 87 -1.30 -3.88 -31.98
#